data_AF-A0A960PAN5-F1
#
_entry.id   AF-A0A960PAN5-F1
#
_cell.length_a   1.000
_cell.length_b   1.000
_cell.length_c   1.000
_cell.angle_alpha   90.00
_cell.angle_beta   90.00
_cell.angle_gamma   90.00
#
_symmetry.space_group_name_H-M   'P 1'
#
loop_
_entity.id
_entity.type
_entity.pdbx_description
1 polymer ?
#
loop_
_entity_poly.entity_id
_entity_poly.type
_entity_poly.pdbx_seq_one_letter_code
_entity_poly.pdbx_strand_id
1 'polypeptide(L)'
;MAKKVKKSRRPAAQSQDRAQADAGLVLTEAIADYEAAIESRAPSFSAPTVLTLDAKGPSAAIPEGSVVVFVARKGGANLAQIASAVEKGDLAAVEKVHDRLAAAIRRRIEGDKTEPREIDAVPSYSELRYGSKTIARAIFLETPSSVDARVFAYNGGKLTPGKFQLVQYAKSGRGTELETLVVIRPPTLSALEKTILAQVPAAGSEANISVDMAFIGKIVRAVVNAGKNVVQRLAAAATKLTRLVITVDPQLVTVGCTPGCPTGAALMVATVSYVKVGGKAPSDGLPEGFGETNYTLELQKSATAADLLRIRKAMVVEQLYGAKPE
;
A
#
# COMPACT_ATOMS: atom_id res chain seq x y z
N MET A 1 -54.64 -22.26 5.18
CA MET A 1 -54.18 -20.93 4.71
C MET A 1 -52.77 -20.67 5.21
N ALA A 2 -51.75 -20.73 4.35
CA ALA A 2 -50.35 -20.53 4.74
C ALA A 2 -49.90 -19.09 4.40
N LYS A 3 -49.49 -18.31 5.41
CA LYS A 3 -48.95 -16.95 5.27
C LYS A 3 -47.57 -17.02 4.60
N LYS A 4 -47.46 -16.56 3.35
CA LYS A 4 -46.19 -16.32 2.66
C LYS A 4 -45.44 -15.19 3.36
N VAL A 5 -44.34 -15.52 4.03
CA VAL A 5 -43.39 -14.56 4.60
C VAL A 5 -42.62 -13.90 3.45
N LYS A 6 -42.85 -12.60 3.22
CA LYS A 6 -42.06 -11.78 2.29
C LYS A 6 -40.63 -11.68 2.84
N LYS A 7 -39.67 -12.36 2.19
CA LYS A 7 -38.24 -12.13 2.43
C LYS A 7 -37.92 -10.66 2.14
N SER A 8 -37.68 -9.90 3.20
CA SER A 8 -37.19 -8.53 3.15
C SER A 8 -35.80 -8.54 2.50
N ARG A 9 -35.71 -7.99 1.28
CA ARG A 9 -34.42 -7.71 0.63
C ARG A 9 -33.76 -6.57 1.39
N ARG A 10 -32.79 -6.88 2.24
CA ARG A 10 -31.87 -5.87 2.77
C ARG A 10 -31.17 -5.16 1.59
N PRO A 11 -31.02 -3.83 1.62
CA PRO A 11 -30.50 -3.07 0.48
C PRO A 11 -29.00 -3.30 0.30
N ALA A 12 -28.60 -3.72 -0.91
CA ALA A 12 -27.22 -3.95 -1.31
C ALA A 12 -26.33 -2.68 -1.32
N ALA A 13 -26.94 -1.49 -1.23
CA ALA A 13 -26.24 -0.21 -1.23
C ALA A 13 -25.34 -0.02 0.00
N GLN A 14 -25.78 -0.43 1.21
CA GLN A 14 -24.99 -0.24 2.44
C GLN A 14 -23.71 -1.08 2.51
N SER A 15 -23.59 -2.16 1.73
CA SER A 15 -22.36 -2.97 1.69
C SER A 15 -21.30 -2.38 0.77
N GLN A 16 -21.67 -1.62 -0.26
CA GLN A 16 -20.71 -1.03 -1.20
C GLN A 16 -20.03 0.20 -0.58
N ASP A 17 -20.77 1.05 0.12
CA ASP A 17 -20.21 2.25 0.78
C ASP A 17 -19.18 1.88 1.85
N ARG A 18 -19.42 0.80 2.61
CA ARG A 18 -18.46 0.31 3.61
C ARG A 18 -17.18 -0.21 2.99
N ALA A 19 -17.27 -1.01 1.92
CA ALA A 19 -16.10 -1.54 1.25
C ALA A 19 -15.23 -0.44 0.61
N GLN A 20 -15.85 0.63 0.11
CA GLN A 20 -15.14 1.79 -0.42
C GLN A 20 -14.45 2.60 0.69
N ALA A 21 -15.12 2.83 1.82
CA ALA A 21 -14.52 3.53 2.96
C ALA A 21 -13.31 2.78 3.53
N ASP A 22 -13.40 1.45 3.68
CA ASP A 22 -12.31 0.62 4.17
C ASP A 22 -11.11 0.62 3.20
N ALA A 23 -11.35 0.65 1.88
CA ALA A 23 -10.29 0.70 0.87
C ALA A 23 -9.52 2.04 0.89
N GLY A 24 -10.20 3.15 1.16
CA GLY A 24 -9.57 4.47 1.27
C GLY A 24 -8.63 4.61 2.47
N LEU A 25 -9.00 4.00 3.61
CA LEU A 25 -8.18 4.00 4.82
C LEU A 25 -6.85 3.24 4.58
N VAL A 26 -6.93 2.04 4.00
CA VAL A 26 -5.77 1.19 3.72
C VAL A 26 -4.77 1.88 2.77
N LEU A 27 -5.26 2.64 1.79
CA LEU A 27 -4.38 3.39 0.89
C LEU A 27 -3.62 4.50 1.62
N THR A 28 -4.29 5.21 2.52
CA THR A 28 -3.69 6.33 3.25
C THR A 28 -2.59 5.84 4.18
N GLU A 29 -2.84 4.76 4.92
CA GLU A 29 -1.84 4.11 5.78
C GLU A 29 -0.64 3.62 4.95
N ALA A 30 -0.90 2.98 3.81
CA ALA A 30 0.16 2.49 2.93
C ALA A 30 1.08 3.60 2.38
N ILE A 31 0.52 4.77 2.09
CA ILE A 31 1.30 5.95 1.67
C ILE A 31 2.12 6.48 2.85
N ALA A 32 1.52 6.61 4.03
CA ALA A 32 2.22 7.07 5.22
C ALA A 32 3.39 6.14 5.60
N ASP A 33 3.19 4.83 5.53
CA ASP A 33 4.23 3.83 5.77
C ASP A 33 5.37 3.95 4.75
N TYR A 34 5.04 4.15 3.47
CA TYR A 34 6.06 4.38 2.43
C TYR A 34 6.86 5.65 2.70
N GLU A 35 6.19 6.74 3.09
CA GLU A 35 6.82 8.02 3.39
C GLU A 35 7.75 7.92 4.61
N ALA A 36 7.29 7.30 5.70
CA ALA A 36 8.12 7.00 6.86
C ALA A 36 9.33 6.10 6.51
N ALA A 37 9.12 5.13 5.61
CA ALA A 37 10.18 4.23 5.18
C ALA A 37 11.24 4.90 4.31
N ILE A 38 10.92 5.93 3.51
CA ILE A 38 11.92 6.68 2.74
C ILE A 38 12.60 7.75 3.60
N GLU A 39 11.90 8.40 4.53
CA GLU A 39 12.46 9.39 5.44
C GLU A 39 13.50 8.81 6.39
N SER A 40 13.32 7.56 6.82
CA SER A 40 14.26 6.84 7.68
C SER A 40 15.52 6.34 6.96
N ARG A 41 15.63 6.51 5.64
CA ARG A 41 16.75 5.98 4.83
C ARG A 41 17.54 7.12 4.20
N ALA A 42 18.86 7.03 4.29
CA ALA A 42 19.73 7.99 3.60
C ALA A 42 19.56 7.86 2.06
N PRO A 43 19.27 8.95 1.35
CA PRO A 43 19.17 8.92 -0.11
C PRO A 43 20.54 8.79 -0.76
N SER A 44 20.63 7.98 -1.81
CA SER A 44 21.71 8.01 -2.79
C SER A 44 21.20 8.44 -4.15
N PHE A 45 22.07 9.04 -4.96
CA PHE A 45 21.71 9.62 -6.24
C PHE A 45 22.54 8.97 -7.35
N SER A 46 21.90 8.61 -8.46
CA SER A 46 22.59 8.16 -9.66
C SER A 46 22.03 8.82 -10.92
N ALA A 47 22.92 9.06 -11.87
CA ALA A 47 22.57 9.58 -13.18
C ALA A 47 22.15 8.41 -14.09
N PRO A 48 20.94 8.45 -14.68
CA PRO A 48 20.54 7.45 -15.67
C PRO A 48 21.33 7.55 -16.97
N THR A 49 21.49 6.42 -17.66
CA THR A 49 21.87 6.43 -19.08
C THR A 49 20.67 6.90 -19.88
N VAL A 50 20.85 7.91 -20.74
CA VAL A 50 19.75 8.46 -21.56
C VAL A 50 20.05 8.22 -23.03
N LEU A 51 19.15 7.54 -23.72
CA LEU A 51 19.23 7.24 -25.16
C LEU A 51 18.01 7.82 -25.88
N THR A 52 18.20 8.23 -27.13
CA THR A 52 17.10 8.61 -28.04
C THR A 52 16.90 7.49 -29.04
N LEU A 53 15.64 7.09 -29.24
CA LEU A 53 15.25 6.06 -30.20
C LEU A 53 14.62 6.69 -31.43
N ASP A 54 15.42 6.85 -32.49
CA ASP A 54 15.00 7.41 -33.78
C ASP A 54 14.48 6.32 -34.75
N ALA A 55 13.72 5.35 -34.23
CA ALA A 55 13.13 4.29 -35.02
C ALA A 55 11.69 4.60 -35.42
N LYS A 56 11.35 4.29 -36.68
CA LYS A 56 10.00 4.43 -37.23
C LYS A 56 9.21 3.12 -37.04
N GLY A 57 7.91 3.24 -36.87
CA GLY A 57 6.99 2.09 -36.84
C GLY A 57 6.41 1.81 -35.45
N PRO A 58 5.40 0.92 -35.34
CA PRO A 58 4.77 0.65 -34.05
C PRO A 58 5.71 -0.08 -33.09
N SER A 59 5.65 0.27 -31.80
CA SER A 59 6.22 -0.50 -30.70
C SER A 59 5.34 -0.28 -29.48
N ALA A 60 4.86 -1.36 -28.86
CA ALA A 60 4.12 -1.30 -27.61
C ALA A 60 5.07 -1.11 -26.42
N ALA A 61 6.31 -1.60 -26.53
CA ALA A 61 7.33 -1.45 -25.51
C ALA A 61 7.80 0.00 -25.34
N ILE A 62 8.00 0.71 -26.45
CA ILE A 62 8.42 2.12 -26.47
C ILE A 62 7.57 2.86 -27.50
N PRO A 63 6.36 3.32 -27.13
CA PRO A 63 5.47 4.06 -28.04
C PRO A 63 6.09 5.38 -28.53
N GLU A 64 5.72 5.84 -29.72
CA GLU A 64 6.07 7.20 -30.16
C GLU A 64 5.47 8.24 -29.20
N GLY A 65 6.17 9.36 -28.99
CA GLY A 65 5.72 10.37 -28.04
C GLY A 65 5.80 9.91 -26.59
N SER A 66 6.83 9.11 -26.26
CA SER A 66 7.02 8.63 -24.89
C SER A 66 8.46 8.77 -24.41
N VAL A 67 8.59 8.81 -23.08
CA VAL A 67 9.83 8.49 -22.39
C VAL A 67 9.58 7.19 -21.65
N VAL A 68 10.42 6.18 -21.88
CA VAL A 68 10.35 4.90 -21.18
C VAL A 68 11.57 4.74 -20.30
N VAL A 69 11.33 4.39 -19.03
CA VAL A 69 12.37 4.28 -18.03
C VAL A 69 12.40 2.86 -17.55
N PHE A 70 13.57 2.23 -17.69
CA PHE A 70 13.88 0.91 -17.20
C PHE A 70 14.81 1.01 -16.01
N VAL A 71 14.43 0.38 -14.89
CA VAL A 71 15.24 0.30 -13.69
C VAL A 71 15.55 -1.15 -13.40
N ALA A 72 16.83 -1.47 -13.21
CA ALA A 72 17.29 -2.81 -12.87
C ALA A 72 18.39 -2.73 -11.81
N ARG A 73 18.83 -3.89 -11.30
CA ARG A 73 20.04 -3.94 -10.49
C ARG A 73 21.25 -3.69 -11.37
N LYS A 74 22.23 -2.95 -10.82
CA LYS A 74 23.47 -2.63 -11.51
C LYS A 74 24.18 -3.87 -12.02
N GLY A 75 24.63 -3.83 -13.28
CA GLY A 75 25.29 -4.96 -13.95
C GLY A 75 24.34 -6.04 -14.46
N GLY A 76 23.03 -5.80 -14.46
CA GLY A 76 22.04 -6.72 -15.02
C GLY A 76 22.10 -6.74 -16.55
N ALA A 77 22.10 -7.93 -17.15
CA ALA A 77 22.18 -8.07 -18.62
C ALA A 77 20.95 -7.48 -19.36
N ASN A 78 19.81 -7.32 -18.68
CA ASN A 78 18.58 -6.84 -19.31
C ASN A 78 18.70 -5.39 -19.82
N LEU A 79 19.26 -4.46 -19.03
CA LEU A 79 19.39 -3.07 -19.49
C LEU A 79 20.41 -2.94 -20.61
N ALA A 80 21.52 -3.68 -20.56
CA ALA A 80 22.50 -3.71 -21.63
C ALA A 80 21.89 -4.22 -22.96
N GLN A 81 21.03 -5.24 -22.89
CA GLN A 81 20.30 -5.74 -24.07
C GLN A 81 19.33 -4.70 -24.65
N ILE A 82 18.57 -4.01 -23.79
CA ILE A 82 17.65 -2.94 -24.23
C ILE A 82 18.43 -1.78 -24.82
N ALA A 83 19.48 -1.31 -24.14
CA ALA A 83 20.34 -0.22 -24.61
C ALA A 83 20.93 -0.53 -26.00
N SER A 84 21.53 -1.71 -26.18
CA SER A 84 22.09 -2.11 -27.48
C SER A 84 21.04 -2.19 -28.59
N ALA A 85 19.83 -2.66 -28.28
CA ALA A 85 18.73 -2.70 -29.24
C ALA A 85 18.26 -1.28 -29.63
N VAL A 86 18.17 -0.38 -28.66
CA VAL A 86 17.81 1.03 -28.86
C VAL A 86 18.85 1.75 -29.73
N GLU A 87 20.14 1.58 -29.43
CA GLU A 87 21.24 2.16 -30.21
C GLU A 87 21.24 1.71 -31.68
N LYS A 88 20.80 0.47 -31.93
CA LYS A 88 20.66 -0.10 -33.29
C LYS A 88 19.35 0.29 -33.98
N GLY A 89 18.43 0.95 -33.29
CA GLY A 89 17.07 1.21 -33.78
C GLY A 89 16.23 -0.07 -33.98
N ASP A 90 16.59 -1.17 -33.31
CA ASP A 90 15.95 -2.47 -33.46
C ASP A 90 14.73 -2.59 -32.53
N LEU A 91 13.60 -2.06 -32.99
CA LEU A 91 12.33 -2.12 -32.27
C LEU A 91 11.90 -3.56 -31.94
N ALA A 92 12.16 -4.52 -32.83
CA ALA A 92 11.77 -5.91 -32.61
C ALA A 92 12.57 -6.55 -31.46
N ALA A 93 13.86 -6.24 -31.34
CA ALA A 93 14.67 -6.69 -30.22
C ALA A 93 14.24 -6.03 -28.90
N VAL A 94 13.90 -4.75 -28.90
CA VAL A 94 13.33 -4.06 -27.73
C VAL A 94 12.03 -4.74 -27.30
N GLU A 95 11.12 -4.97 -28.24
CA GLU A 95 9.82 -5.63 -28.00
C GLU A 95 10.01 -7.02 -27.39
N LYS A 96 10.94 -7.81 -27.93
CA LYS A 96 11.26 -9.16 -27.43
C LYS A 96 11.74 -9.16 -25.98
N VAL A 97 12.58 -8.19 -25.60
CA VAL A 97 13.03 -8.06 -24.21
C VAL A 97 11.87 -7.63 -23.32
N HIS A 98 11.08 -6.65 -23.76
CA HIS A 98 9.89 -6.18 -23.05
C HIS A 98 8.88 -7.30 -22.83
N ASP A 99 8.56 -8.11 -23.83
CA ASP A 99 7.62 -9.22 -23.75
C ASP A 99 8.09 -10.29 -22.77
N ARG A 100 9.40 -10.58 -22.75
CA ARG A 100 9.99 -11.48 -21.76
C ARG A 100 9.78 -10.95 -20.34
N LEU A 101 9.97 -9.64 -20.12
CA LEU A 101 9.74 -8.99 -18.83
C LEU A 101 8.25 -8.98 -18.46
N ALA A 102 7.38 -8.62 -19.38
CA ALA A 102 5.93 -8.62 -19.19
C ALA A 102 5.41 -10.03 -18.86
N ALA A 103 5.90 -11.07 -19.52
CA ALA A 103 5.56 -12.46 -19.22
C ALA A 103 6.07 -12.90 -17.85
N ALA A 104 7.22 -12.41 -17.38
CA ALA A 104 7.69 -12.67 -16.02
C ALA A 104 6.79 -11.99 -14.97
N ILE A 105 6.38 -10.74 -15.23
CA ILE A 105 5.45 -10.00 -14.36
C ILE A 105 4.08 -10.68 -14.33
N ARG A 106 3.50 -11.06 -15.47
CA ARG A 106 2.20 -11.76 -15.55
C ARG A 106 2.23 -13.08 -14.79
N ARG A 107 3.24 -13.93 -15.06
CA ARG A 107 3.40 -15.21 -14.34
C ARG A 107 3.50 -15.02 -12.84
N ARG A 108 4.06 -13.91 -12.38
CA ARG A 108 4.08 -13.59 -10.96
C ARG A 108 2.71 -13.17 -10.44
N ILE A 109 2.04 -12.23 -11.12
CA ILE A 109 0.71 -11.79 -10.72
C ILE A 109 -0.29 -12.96 -10.68
N GLU A 110 -0.17 -13.89 -11.64
CA GLU A 110 -1.07 -15.02 -11.81
C GLU A 110 -0.68 -16.24 -10.96
N GLY A 111 0.63 -16.50 -10.80
CA GLY A 111 1.14 -17.71 -10.18
C GLY A 111 1.61 -17.56 -8.73
N ASP A 112 1.92 -16.34 -8.28
CA ASP A 112 2.56 -16.12 -7.00
C ASP A 112 1.51 -15.88 -5.91
N LYS A 113 1.28 -16.91 -5.08
CA LYS A 113 0.62 -16.79 -3.77
C LYS A 113 1.58 -16.17 -2.75
N THR A 114 2.49 -15.30 -3.18
CA THR A 114 3.51 -14.77 -2.28
C THR A 114 2.82 -14.09 -1.13
N GLU A 115 3.29 -14.44 0.07
CA GLU A 115 2.86 -13.70 1.23
C GLU A 115 3.20 -12.22 1.01
N PRO A 116 2.28 -11.34 1.39
CA PRO A 116 2.49 -9.92 1.33
C PRO A 116 3.74 -9.56 2.10
N ARG A 117 4.48 -8.62 1.54
CA ARG A 117 5.65 -8.09 2.19
C ARG A 117 5.26 -6.78 2.84
N GLU A 118 5.56 -6.66 4.13
CA GLU A 118 5.55 -5.37 4.79
C GLU A 118 6.46 -4.40 4.02
N ILE A 119 6.10 -3.11 4.01
CA ILE A 119 6.91 -2.05 3.39
C ILE A 119 8.35 -2.14 3.88
N ASP A 120 8.55 -2.43 5.16
CA ASP A 120 9.88 -2.62 5.72
C ASP A 120 10.68 -3.81 5.19
N ALA A 121 10.04 -4.81 4.58
CA ALA A 121 10.77 -5.91 3.96
C ALA A 121 11.38 -5.52 2.59
N VAL A 122 11.03 -4.37 2.02
CA VAL A 122 11.57 -3.92 0.73
C VAL A 122 13.00 -3.37 0.89
N PRO A 123 14.02 -3.99 0.27
CA PRO A 123 15.43 -3.63 0.49
C PRO A 123 15.77 -2.19 0.07
N SER A 124 15.12 -1.69 -0.96
CA SER A 124 15.32 -0.33 -1.48
C SER A 124 14.07 0.19 -2.17
N TYR A 125 13.78 1.46 -1.94
CA TYR A 125 12.85 2.24 -2.74
C TYR A 125 13.61 3.17 -3.66
N SER A 126 12.98 3.57 -4.75
CA SER A 126 13.53 4.63 -5.59
C SER A 126 12.45 5.52 -6.17
N GLU A 127 12.86 6.73 -6.45
CA GLU A 127 12.10 7.75 -7.16
C GLU A 127 12.88 8.16 -8.40
N LEU A 128 12.16 8.47 -9.47
CA LEU A 128 12.75 9.06 -10.66
C LEU A 128 12.36 10.52 -10.73
N ARG A 129 13.35 11.38 -10.91
CA ARG A 129 13.20 12.82 -11.04
C ARG A 129 13.62 13.31 -12.42
N TYR A 130 12.99 14.39 -12.86
CA TYR A 130 13.41 15.18 -14.00
C TYR A 130 13.41 16.66 -13.59
N GLY A 131 14.61 17.21 -13.33
CA GLY A 131 14.76 18.53 -12.71
C GLY A 131 14.23 18.52 -11.27
N SER A 132 13.32 19.43 -10.95
CA SER A 132 12.67 19.51 -9.64
C SER A 132 11.48 18.55 -9.48
N LYS A 133 11.00 17.98 -10.59
CA LYS A 133 9.78 17.17 -10.66
C LYS A 133 10.08 15.69 -10.40
N THR A 134 9.44 15.10 -9.40
CA THR A 134 9.37 13.64 -9.25
C THR A 134 8.36 13.08 -10.26
N ILE A 135 8.86 12.39 -11.28
CA ILE A 135 8.03 11.78 -12.32
C ILE A 135 7.58 10.37 -11.96
N ALA A 136 8.31 9.64 -11.11
CA ALA A 136 7.88 8.33 -10.61
C ALA A 136 8.28 8.11 -9.15
N ARG A 137 7.42 7.40 -8.41
CA ARG A 137 7.63 7.03 -7.01
C ARG A 137 7.46 5.51 -6.81
N ALA A 138 7.92 5.02 -5.67
CA ALA A 138 7.81 3.62 -5.27
C ALA A 138 8.30 2.63 -6.36
N ILE A 139 9.50 2.91 -6.91
CA ILE A 139 10.22 1.95 -7.73
C ILE A 139 10.93 0.99 -6.78
N PHE A 140 10.67 -0.31 -6.93
CA PHE A 140 11.38 -1.35 -6.20
C PHE A 140 11.48 -2.60 -7.06
N LEU A 141 12.54 -3.38 -6.84
CA LEU A 141 12.80 -4.61 -7.57
C LEU A 141 12.56 -5.80 -6.67
N GLU A 142 11.66 -6.66 -7.10
CA GLU A 142 11.21 -7.78 -6.30
C GLU A 142 12.20 -8.96 -6.33
N THR A 143 12.93 -9.12 -7.44
CA THR A 143 13.96 -10.15 -7.62
C THR A 143 15.27 -9.55 -8.17
N PRO A 144 16.40 -10.25 -8.04
CA PRO A 144 17.66 -9.78 -8.61
C PRO A 144 17.65 -9.57 -10.14
N SER A 145 16.82 -10.33 -10.86
CA SER A 145 16.70 -10.28 -12.32
C SER A 145 15.52 -9.43 -12.82
N SER A 146 14.71 -8.88 -11.92
CA SER A 146 13.56 -8.05 -12.32
C SER A 146 13.99 -6.70 -12.89
N VAL A 147 13.17 -6.18 -13.80
CA VAL A 147 13.27 -4.84 -14.34
C VAL A 147 11.92 -4.16 -14.11
N ASP A 148 11.92 -2.95 -13.57
CA ASP A 148 10.74 -2.09 -13.52
C ASP A 148 10.75 -1.20 -14.77
N ALA A 149 9.64 -1.17 -15.50
CA ALA A 149 9.46 -0.33 -16.68
C ALA A 149 8.34 0.68 -16.43
N ARG A 150 8.58 1.95 -16.77
CA ARG A 150 7.62 3.05 -16.65
C ARG A 150 7.54 3.81 -17.96
N VAL A 151 6.33 4.10 -18.40
CA VAL A 151 6.07 4.85 -19.63
C VAL A 151 5.46 6.19 -19.25
N PHE A 152 6.03 7.27 -19.78
CA PHE A 152 5.58 8.64 -19.59
C PHE A 152 5.21 9.23 -20.94
N ALA A 153 4.10 9.97 -20.98
CA ALA A 153 3.74 10.73 -22.17
C ALA A 153 4.75 11.87 -22.36
N TYR A 154 5.15 12.08 -23.62
CA TYR A 154 6.15 13.06 -24.01
C TYR A 154 5.67 13.84 -25.24
N ASN A 155 5.59 15.16 -25.10
CA ASN A 155 5.03 16.03 -26.14
C ASN A 155 6.02 16.39 -27.27
N GLY A 156 7.29 15.95 -27.19
CA GLY A 156 8.32 16.27 -28.18
C GLY A 156 9.10 17.57 -27.92
N GLY A 157 8.80 18.29 -26.84
CA GLY A 157 9.55 19.48 -26.43
C GLY A 157 10.94 19.14 -25.87
N LYS A 158 11.87 20.10 -25.85
CA LYS A 158 13.27 19.82 -25.44
C LYS A 158 13.35 19.19 -24.04
N LEU A 159 14.07 18.07 -23.95
CA LEU A 159 14.49 17.45 -22.71
C LEU A 159 16.00 17.57 -22.53
N THR A 160 16.46 17.73 -21.29
CA THR A 160 17.88 17.81 -20.95
C THR A 160 18.30 16.51 -20.27
N PRO A 161 19.15 15.67 -20.88
CA PRO A 161 19.54 14.37 -20.31
C PRO A 161 20.07 14.47 -18.86
N GLY A 162 20.89 15.48 -18.55
CA GLY A 162 21.45 15.69 -17.21
C GLY A 162 20.44 16.10 -16.14
N LYS A 163 19.17 16.35 -16.49
CA LYS A 163 18.10 16.60 -15.51
C LYS A 163 17.45 15.31 -14.99
N PHE A 164 17.67 14.17 -15.64
CA PHE A 164 17.18 12.89 -15.12
C PHE A 164 18.03 12.44 -13.94
N GLN A 165 17.38 11.97 -12.88
CA GLN A 165 18.05 11.49 -11.68
C GLN A 165 17.25 10.36 -11.05
N LEU A 166 17.92 9.26 -10.70
CA LEU A 166 17.37 8.26 -9.81
C LEU A 166 17.76 8.61 -8.38
N VAL A 167 16.78 8.65 -7.48
CA VAL A 167 16.98 8.77 -6.04
C VAL A 167 16.67 7.43 -5.41
N GLN A 168 17.61 6.82 -4.72
CA GLN A 168 17.46 5.51 -4.10
C GLN A 168 17.52 5.62 -2.56
N TYR A 169 16.54 5.05 -1.89
CA TYR A 169 16.41 4.97 -0.43
C TYR A 169 16.62 3.51 0.00
N ALA A 170 17.88 3.13 0.17
CA ALA A 170 18.28 1.76 0.49
C ALA A 170 18.41 1.52 2.00
N LYS A 171 18.07 0.31 2.46
CA LYS A 171 18.43 -0.12 3.82
C LYS A 171 19.94 -0.33 3.94
N SER A 172 20.54 0.15 5.03
CA SER A 172 21.96 0.00 5.33
C SER A 172 22.41 -1.46 5.25
N GLY A 173 23.47 -1.74 4.49
CA GLY A 173 24.04 -3.09 4.34
C GLY A 173 23.21 -4.11 3.55
N ARG A 174 22.06 -3.70 2.98
CA ARG A 174 21.18 -4.58 2.19
C ARG A 174 20.79 -4.01 0.83
N GLY A 175 21.18 -2.77 0.53
CA GLY A 175 20.89 -2.10 -0.72
C GLY A 175 21.67 -2.67 -1.89
N THR A 176 20.97 -3.14 -2.93
CA THR A 176 21.60 -3.31 -4.24
C THR A 176 21.53 -2.02 -5.01
N GLU A 177 22.66 -1.55 -5.50
CA GLU A 177 22.71 -0.43 -6.42
C GLU A 177 21.81 -0.68 -7.62
N LEU A 178 21.00 0.32 -7.95
CA LEU A 178 20.16 0.29 -9.14
C LEU A 178 20.83 1.08 -10.26
N GLU A 179 20.62 0.59 -11.48
CA GLU A 179 20.94 1.29 -12.72
C GLU A 179 19.65 1.66 -13.42
N THR A 180 19.68 2.76 -14.18
CA THR A 180 18.51 3.29 -14.88
C THR A 180 18.87 3.60 -16.33
N LEU A 181 18.02 3.14 -17.24
CA LEU A 181 18.04 3.47 -18.65
C LEU A 181 16.77 4.27 -18.98
N VAL A 182 16.95 5.49 -19.47
CA VAL A 182 15.89 6.35 -20.00
C VAL A 182 15.96 6.30 -21.52
N VAL A 183 14.89 5.88 -22.16
CA VAL A 183 14.76 5.87 -23.62
C VAL A 183 13.73 6.91 -24.01
N ILE A 184 14.15 7.92 -24.77
CA ILE A 184 13.30 8.98 -25.29
C ILE A 184 12.92 8.59 -26.71
N ARG A 185 11.61 8.47 -26.98
CA ARG A 185 11.11 8.27 -28.34
C ARG A 185 10.27 9.48 -28.75
N PRO A 186 10.82 10.40 -29.56
CA PRO A 186 10.11 11.59 -29.98
C PRO A 186 8.80 11.27 -30.70
N PRO A 187 7.74 12.07 -30.54
CA PRO A 187 6.55 11.97 -31.38
C PRO A 187 6.85 12.48 -32.79
N THR A 188 6.08 12.01 -33.76
CA THR A 188 6.03 12.64 -35.08
C THR A 188 5.29 13.98 -34.97
N LEU A 189 6.01 15.08 -35.18
CA LEU A 189 5.46 16.45 -35.09
C LEU A 189 5.33 17.09 -36.47
N SER A 190 4.21 17.76 -36.70
CA SER A 190 3.99 18.68 -37.81
C SER A 190 4.91 19.90 -37.73
N ALA A 191 5.03 20.64 -38.84
CA ALA A 191 5.81 21.88 -38.88
C ALA A 191 5.27 22.94 -37.90
N LEU A 192 3.95 23.02 -37.76
CA LEU A 192 3.30 23.94 -36.82
C LEU A 192 3.61 23.57 -35.37
N GLU A 193 3.48 22.29 -35.00
CA GLU A 193 3.78 21.82 -33.64
C GLU A 193 5.25 22.04 -33.27
N LYS A 194 6.18 21.80 -34.20
CA LYS A 194 7.61 22.12 -34.01
C LYS A 194 7.81 23.62 -33.75
N THR A 195 7.10 24.48 -34.47
CA THR A 195 7.17 25.93 -34.31
C THR A 195 6.63 26.37 -32.95
N ILE A 196 5.50 25.80 -32.51
CA ILE A 196 4.91 26.06 -31.18
C ILE A 196 5.85 25.60 -30.07
N LEU A 197 6.38 24.37 -30.15
CA LEU A 197 7.29 23.82 -29.15
C LEU A 197 8.62 24.57 -29.07
N ALA A 198 9.08 25.15 -30.18
CA ALA A 198 10.29 25.98 -30.19
C ALA A 198 10.13 27.28 -29.39
N GLN A 199 8.90 27.76 -29.18
CA GLN A 199 8.60 28.94 -28.38
C GLN A 199 8.51 28.65 -26.88
N VAL A 200 8.44 27.37 -26.47
CA VAL A 200 8.38 26.99 -25.05
C VAL A 200 9.74 27.26 -24.41
N PRO A 201 9.82 28.10 -23.35
CA PRO A 201 11.08 28.39 -22.68
C PRO A 201 11.72 27.14 -22.09
N ALA A 202 13.05 27.08 -22.09
CA ALA A 202 13.79 25.94 -21.52
C ALA A 202 13.50 25.72 -20.02
N ALA A 203 13.14 26.78 -19.29
CA ALA A 203 12.69 26.70 -17.90
C ALA A 203 11.43 25.83 -17.73
N GLY A 204 10.56 25.78 -18.76
CA GLY A 204 9.34 24.97 -18.78
C GLY A 204 9.55 23.51 -19.21
N SER A 205 10.80 23.02 -19.36
CA SER A 205 11.07 21.68 -19.90
C SER A 205 10.42 20.54 -19.10
N GLU A 206 10.13 20.75 -17.82
CA GLU A 206 9.50 19.74 -16.95
C GLU A 206 8.03 19.47 -17.29
N ALA A 207 7.38 20.39 -18.03
CA ALA A 207 6.03 20.21 -18.55
C ALA A 207 5.98 19.29 -19.78
N ASN A 208 7.13 19.01 -20.41
CA ASN A 208 7.18 18.19 -21.62
C ASN A 208 6.99 16.69 -21.36
N ILE A 209 7.15 16.25 -20.11
CA ILE A 209 7.03 14.85 -19.69
C ILE A 209 5.95 14.71 -18.61
N SER A 210 5.11 13.69 -18.69
CA SER A 210 4.07 13.42 -17.68
C SER A 210 4.65 12.89 -16.36
N VAL A 211 3.79 12.78 -15.34
CA VAL A 211 4.09 12.00 -14.13
C VAL A 211 3.44 10.62 -14.24
N ASP A 212 3.99 9.64 -13.52
CA ASP A 212 3.40 8.32 -13.37
C ASP A 212 2.22 8.38 -12.40
N MET A 213 1.02 8.08 -12.92
CA MET A 213 -0.21 8.02 -12.13
C MET A 213 -0.41 6.63 -11.49
N ALA A 214 0.40 5.63 -11.84
CA ALA A 214 0.28 4.26 -11.34
C ALA A 214 0.85 4.05 -9.91
N PHE A 215 1.37 5.12 -9.29
CA PHE A 215 1.91 5.12 -7.92
C PHE A 215 0.97 4.45 -6.90
N ILE A 216 -0.30 4.87 -6.89
CA ILE A 216 -1.33 4.40 -5.95
C ILE A 216 -1.52 2.88 -6.08
N GLY A 217 -1.66 2.37 -7.30
CA GLY A 217 -1.86 0.94 -7.54
C GLY A 217 -0.69 0.06 -7.10
N LYS A 218 0.54 0.57 -7.10
CA LYS A 218 1.73 -0.20 -6.71
C LYS A 218 1.94 -0.24 -5.20
N ILE A 219 1.73 0.88 -4.50
CA ILE A 219 1.69 0.89 -3.03
C ILE A 219 0.57 -0.03 -2.55
N VAL A 220 -0.61 0.08 -3.15
CA VAL A 220 -1.75 -0.80 -2.85
C VAL A 220 -1.40 -2.25 -3.12
N ARG A 221 -0.67 -2.62 -4.19
CA ARG A 221 -0.26 -4.03 -4.36
C ARG A 221 0.74 -4.49 -3.31
N ALA A 222 1.67 -3.63 -2.90
CA ALA A 222 2.60 -3.95 -1.82
C ALA A 222 1.84 -4.17 -0.49
N VAL A 223 0.84 -3.34 -0.18
CA VAL A 223 0.14 -3.32 1.12
C VAL A 223 -1.19 -4.10 1.16
N VAL A 224 -2.01 -4.12 0.11
CA VAL A 224 -3.32 -4.83 0.08
C VAL A 224 -3.15 -6.34 0.00
N ASN A 225 -2.02 -6.83 -0.50
CA ASN A 225 -1.67 -8.21 -0.21
C ASN A 225 -1.65 -8.39 1.33
N ALA A 226 -1.09 -7.46 2.12
CA ALA A 226 -0.97 -7.58 3.58
C ALA A 226 -2.34 -7.55 4.28
N GLY A 227 -3.27 -6.73 3.76
CA GLY A 227 -4.65 -6.66 4.25
C GLY A 227 -5.44 -7.98 4.14
N LYS A 228 -5.27 -8.74 3.03
CA LYS A 228 -5.89 -10.08 2.90
C LYS A 228 -5.39 -11.03 4.00
N ASN A 229 -4.12 -10.91 4.38
CA ASN A 229 -3.54 -11.71 5.44
C ASN A 229 -3.96 -11.26 6.83
N VAL A 230 -4.20 -9.96 7.08
CA VAL A 230 -4.76 -9.50 8.35
C VAL A 230 -6.18 -10.05 8.54
N VAL A 231 -7.02 -9.98 7.51
CA VAL A 231 -8.38 -10.56 7.55
C VAL A 231 -8.34 -12.08 7.70
N GLN A 232 -7.44 -12.77 6.99
CA GLN A 232 -7.28 -14.23 7.12
C GLN A 232 -6.67 -14.65 8.47
N ARG A 233 -5.70 -13.89 9.02
CA ARG A 233 -5.12 -14.13 10.35
C ARG A 233 -6.12 -13.85 11.45
N LEU A 234 -6.93 -12.80 11.34
CA LEU A 234 -8.05 -12.52 12.24
C LEU A 234 -9.13 -13.60 12.14
N ALA A 235 -9.45 -14.08 10.93
CA ALA A 235 -10.38 -15.19 10.73
C ALA A 235 -9.84 -16.52 11.30
N ALA A 236 -8.54 -16.80 11.13
CA ALA A 236 -7.85 -17.97 11.67
C ALA A 236 -7.70 -17.91 13.21
N ALA A 237 -7.44 -16.72 13.76
CA ALA A 237 -7.42 -16.48 15.20
C ALA A 237 -8.84 -16.58 15.81
N ALA A 238 -9.86 -16.09 15.11
CA ALA A 238 -11.26 -16.23 15.50
C ALA A 238 -11.74 -17.69 15.46
N THR A 239 -11.20 -18.53 14.57
CA THR A 239 -11.49 -19.98 14.54
C THR A 239 -10.74 -20.77 15.61
N LYS A 240 -9.61 -20.26 16.12
CA LYS A 240 -8.91 -20.82 17.29
C LYS A 240 -9.51 -20.39 18.64
N LEU A 241 -10.37 -19.37 18.66
CA LEU A 241 -11.19 -19.02 19.82
C LEU A 241 -12.40 -19.96 19.90
N THR A 242 -12.16 -21.21 20.31
CA THR A 242 -13.18 -22.26 20.33
C THR A 242 -14.26 -22.05 21.42
N ARG A 243 -14.06 -21.11 22.34
CA ARG A 243 -15.08 -20.73 23.32
C ARG A 243 -14.71 -19.39 23.98
N LEU A 244 -15.48 -18.35 23.69
CA LEU A 244 -15.59 -17.21 24.59
C LEU A 244 -16.71 -17.54 25.59
N VAL A 245 -16.35 -17.96 26.81
CA VAL A 245 -17.31 -18.12 27.89
C VAL A 245 -17.41 -16.77 28.60
N ILE A 246 -18.52 -16.07 28.39
CA ILE A 246 -18.87 -14.91 29.18
C ILE A 246 -19.61 -15.46 30.40
N THR A 247 -18.94 -15.54 31.55
CA THR A 247 -19.60 -15.86 32.81
C THR A 247 -20.20 -14.57 33.33
N VAL A 248 -21.54 -14.45 33.28
CA VAL A 248 -22.25 -13.38 33.97
C VAL A 248 -22.56 -13.91 35.37
N ASP A 249 -21.90 -13.35 36.39
CA ASP A 249 -22.22 -13.65 37.78
C ASP A 249 -23.49 -12.86 38.18
N PRO A 250 -24.60 -13.53 38.52
CA PRO A 250 -25.85 -12.85 38.87
C PRO A 250 -25.92 -12.40 40.34
N GLN A 251 -24.84 -12.41 41.11
CA GLN A 251 -24.88 -11.95 42.50
C GLN A 251 -24.98 -10.42 42.63
N LEU A 252 -26.24 -9.96 42.71
CA LEU A 252 -26.77 -8.79 43.39
C LEU A 252 -25.80 -7.63 43.69
N VAL A 253 -25.85 -6.61 42.84
CA VAL A 253 -25.53 -5.23 43.24
C VAL A 253 -26.77 -4.63 43.90
N THR A 254 -26.78 -4.50 45.23
CA THR A 254 -27.77 -3.67 45.92
C THR A 254 -27.33 -2.21 45.82
N VAL A 255 -28.04 -1.42 45.01
CA VAL A 255 -27.80 0.02 44.90
C VAL A 255 -28.65 0.73 45.96
N GLY A 256 -28.01 1.23 47.03
CA GLY A 256 -28.66 2.14 47.97
C GLY A 256 -28.77 3.54 47.37
N CYS A 257 -29.99 4.07 47.23
CA CYS A 257 -30.22 5.47 46.88
C CYS A 257 -30.29 6.33 48.13
N THR A 258 -29.58 7.46 48.16
CA THR A 258 -29.84 8.56 49.11
C THR A 258 -31.17 9.26 48.76
N PRO A 259 -31.82 9.94 49.73
CA PRO A 259 -33.13 10.56 49.52
C PRO A 259 -33.06 11.64 48.41
N GLY A 260 -33.86 11.48 47.36
CA GLY A 260 -34.01 12.46 46.27
C GLY A 260 -33.77 11.97 44.84
N CYS A 261 -33.38 10.71 44.64
CA CYS A 261 -33.14 10.18 43.29
C CYS A 261 -34.47 9.80 42.60
N PRO A 262 -34.75 10.27 41.36
CA PRO A 262 -35.94 9.85 40.61
C PRO A 262 -35.82 8.35 40.27
N THR A 263 -36.77 7.57 40.76
CA THR A 263 -36.88 6.12 40.56
C THR A 263 -36.77 5.73 39.08
N GLY A 264 -35.78 4.90 38.71
CA GLY A 264 -35.84 4.19 37.42
C GLY A 264 -34.53 3.82 36.70
N ALA A 265 -33.36 3.77 37.34
CA ALA A 265 -32.15 3.27 36.69
C ALA A 265 -31.62 2.02 37.41
N ALA A 266 -31.72 0.86 36.77
CA ALA A 266 -31.00 -0.34 37.16
C ALA A 266 -29.57 -0.25 36.62
N LEU A 267 -28.57 -0.29 37.50
CA LEU A 267 -27.16 -0.34 37.11
C LEU A 267 -26.82 -1.81 36.78
N MET A 268 -26.54 -2.12 35.52
CA MET A 268 -25.90 -3.38 35.14
C MET A 268 -24.39 -3.17 35.17
N VAL A 269 -23.72 -3.79 36.13
CA VAL A 269 -22.26 -3.91 36.13
C VAL A 269 -21.92 -5.19 35.38
N ALA A 270 -21.20 -5.07 34.27
CA ALA A 270 -20.69 -6.22 33.53
C ALA A 270 -19.16 -6.26 33.70
N THR A 271 -18.67 -7.24 34.45
CA THR A 271 -17.23 -7.51 34.56
C THR A 271 -16.81 -8.39 33.40
N VAL A 272 -15.86 -7.95 32.58
CA VAL A 272 -15.32 -8.75 31.47
C VAL A 272 -13.92 -9.22 31.85
N SER A 273 -13.81 -10.45 32.35
CA SER A 273 -12.54 -11.10 32.62
C SER A 273 -12.09 -11.90 31.39
N TYR A 274 -10.83 -11.78 30.99
CA TYR A 274 -10.24 -12.57 29.91
C TYR A 274 -9.40 -13.71 30.48
N VAL A 275 -9.68 -14.96 30.09
CA VAL A 275 -8.82 -16.10 30.40
C VAL A 275 -8.18 -16.62 29.11
N LYS A 276 -6.84 -16.58 29.05
CA LYS A 276 -6.07 -17.21 27.97
C LYS A 276 -6.04 -18.72 28.20
N VAL A 277 -6.90 -19.47 27.53
CA VAL A 277 -6.88 -20.94 27.60
C VAL A 277 -5.88 -21.46 26.57
N GLY A 278 -4.68 -21.81 27.03
CA GLY A 278 -3.64 -22.37 26.17
C GLY A 278 -2.29 -22.56 26.85
N GLY A 279 -2.19 -23.61 27.67
CA GLY A 279 -0.95 -24.09 28.29
C GLY A 279 -1.26 -25.13 29.36
N LYS A 280 -0.50 -26.22 29.45
CA LYS A 280 -0.58 -27.14 30.61
C LYS A 280 -0.34 -26.31 31.87
N ALA A 281 -1.24 -26.41 32.84
CA ALA A 281 -1.03 -25.82 34.16
C ALA A 281 0.30 -26.36 34.75
N PRO A 282 1.20 -25.50 35.27
CA PRO A 282 2.21 -25.95 36.21
C PRO A 282 1.48 -26.47 37.45
N SER A 283 1.94 -27.59 38.01
CA SER A 283 1.38 -28.21 39.21
C SER A 283 1.53 -27.37 40.48
N ASP A 284 2.29 -26.28 40.41
CA ASP A 284 2.73 -25.53 41.59
C ASP A 284 2.49 -24.03 41.39
N GLY A 285 1.35 -23.54 41.90
CA GLY A 285 1.09 -22.12 42.21
C GLY A 285 1.00 -21.14 41.02
N LEU A 286 -0.01 -20.26 41.05
CA LEU A 286 -0.02 -19.06 40.21
C LEU A 286 1.06 -18.09 40.72
N PRO A 287 1.90 -17.49 39.84
CA PRO A 287 2.83 -16.45 40.28
C PRO A 287 2.06 -15.16 40.60
N GLU A 288 2.40 -14.54 41.74
CA GLU A 288 1.98 -13.19 42.10
C GLU A 288 2.42 -12.20 41.00
N GLY A 289 1.49 -11.44 40.44
CA GLY A 289 1.82 -10.39 39.45
C GLY A 289 0.85 -10.20 38.27
N PHE A 290 -0.29 -10.87 38.22
CA PHE A 290 -1.34 -10.50 37.27
C PHE A 290 -2.14 -9.30 37.82
N GLY A 291 -1.86 -8.10 37.31
CA GLY A 291 -2.68 -6.93 37.58
C GLY A 291 -4.05 -7.05 36.90
N GLU A 292 -5.12 -7.02 37.69
CA GLU A 292 -6.47 -6.81 37.18
C GLU A 292 -6.66 -5.33 36.84
N THR A 293 -6.78 -5.00 35.56
CA THR A 293 -7.24 -3.68 35.15
C THR A 293 -8.75 -3.71 35.07
N ASN A 294 -9.42 -3.13 36.07
CA ASN A 294 -10.87 -2.99 36.09
C ASN A 294 -11.29 -1.75 35.30
N TYR A 295 -12.09 -1.92 34.25
CA TYR A 295 -12.73 -0.82 33.54
C TYR A 295 -14.19 -0.73 33.98
N THR A 296 -14.59 0.40 34.57
CA THR A 296 -15.98 0.67 34.92
C THR A 296 -16.60 1.55 33.84
N LEU A 297 -17.62 1.03 33.16
CA LEU A 297 -18.38 1.78 32.15
C LEU A 297 -19.76 2.09 32.72
N GLU A 298 -20.04 3.38 32.92
CA GLU A 298 -21.35 3.85 33.36
C GLU A 298 -22.28 3.98 32.13
N LEU A 299 -23.30 3.13 32.04
CA LEU A 299 -24.29 3.17 30.96
C LEU A 299 -25.58 3.82 31.47
N GLN A 300 -25.89 5.02 30.99
CA GLN A 300 -27.07 5.77 31.43
C GLN A 300 -28.42 5.34 30.82
N LYS A 301 -28.48 4.24 30.03
CA LYS A 301 -29.75 3.61 29.58
C LYS A 301 -29.46 2.27 28.89
N SER A 302 -30.52 1.47 28.69
CA SER A 302 -30.47 0.13 28.10
C SER A 302 -29.66 0.09 26.78
N ALA A 303 -28.43 -0.39 26.86
CA ALA A 303 -27.56 -0.55 25.70
C ALA A 303 -28.00 -1.79 24.89
N THR A 304 -28.10 -1.63 23.58
CA THR A 304 -28.37 -2.75 22.68
C THR A 304 -27.09 -3.54 22.39
N ALA A 305 -27.20 -4.76 21.88
CA ALA A 305 -26.04 -5.55 21.45
C ALA A 305 -25.15 -4.83 20.41
N ALA A 306 -25.72 -3.88 19.66
CA ALA A 306 -24.98 -3.04 18.73
C ALA A 306 -24.13 -1.96 19.43
N ASP A 307 -24.60 -1.46 20.58
CA ASP A 307 -23.89 -0.45 21.36
C ASP A 307 -22.68 -1.06 22.07
N LEU A 308 -22.84 -2.27 22.63
CA LEU A 308 -21.73 -3.04 23.21
C LEU A 308 -20.64 -3.37 22.18
N LEU A 309 -21.01 -3.59 20.91
CA LEU A 309 -20.06 -3.85 19.83
C LEU A 309 -19.33 -2.57 19.38
N ARG A 310 -19.94 -1.39 19.49
CA ARG A 310 -19.26 -0.10 19.26
C ARG A 310 -18.26 0.20 20.37
N ILE A 311 -18.63 -0.03 21.63
CA ILE A 311 -17.76 0.16 22.80
C ILE A 311 -16.52 -0.74 22.69
N ARG A 312 -16.71 -2.01 22.30
CA ARG A 312 -15.61 -2.95 22.02
C ARG A 312 -14.62 -2.41 20.98
N LYS A 313 -15.10 -1.71 19.96
CA LYS A 313 -14.23 -1.13 18.91
C LYS A 313 -13.48 0.11 19.39
N ALA A 314 -14.11 0.95 20.21
CA ALA A 314 -13.46 2.12 20.79
C ALA A 314 -12.29 1.74 21.71
N MET A 315 -12.44 0.70 22.54
CA MET A 315 -11.38 0.24 23.46
C MET A 315 -10.16 -0.37 22.77
N VAL A 316 -10.33 -0.97 21.58
CA VAL A 316 -9.21 -1.53 20.79
C VAL A 316 -8.37 -0.42 20.16
N VAL A 317 -8.97 0.74 19.86
CA VAL A 317 -8.26 1.89 19.29
C VAL A 317 -7.40 2.60 20.35
N GLU A 318 -7.87 2.70 21.59
CA GLU A 318 -7.13 3.34 22.70
C GLU A 318 -5.93 2.50 23.19
N GLN A 319 -6.00 1.17 23.11
CA GLN A 319 -4.86 0.28 23.45
C GLN A 319 -3.73 0.30 22.41
N LEU A 320 -4.01 0.68 21.17
CA LEU A 320 -3.02 0.70 20.09
C LEU A 320 -2.32 2.06 19.94
N TYR A 321 -2.96 3.14 20.38
CA TYR A 321 -2.40 4.48 20.39
C TYR A 321 -2.41 4.99 21.82
N GLY A 322 -1.34 4.74 22.56
CA GLY A 322 -1.20 5.19 23.94
C GLY A 322 -1.34 6.71 24.07
N ALA A 323 -2.55 7.18 24.31
CA ALA A 323 -2.81 8.52 24.79
C ALA A 323 -2.54 8.51 26.30
N LYS A 324 -1.61 9.36 26.75
CA LYS A 324 -1.48 9.66 28.18
C LYS A 324 -2.71 10.48 28.61
N PRO A 325 -3.34 10.17 29.75
CA PRO A 325 -4.35 11.05 30.32
C PRO A 325 -3.68 12.31 30.92
N GLU A 326 -4.36 13.45 30.81
CA GLU A 326 -4.25 14.55 31.78
C GLU A 326 -5.07 14.21 33.03
#